data_AF-A0A7S2UUL1-F1
#
_entry.id   AF-A0A7S2UUL1-F1
#
_cell.length_a   1.000
_cell.length_b   1.000
_cell.length_c   1.000
_cell.angle_alpha   90.00
_cell.angle_beta   90.00
_cell.angle_gamma   90.00
#
_symmetry.space_group_name_H-M   'P 1'
#
loop_
_entity.id
_entity.type
_entity.pdbx_description
1 polymer ?
#
loop_
_entity_poly.entity_id
_entity_poly.type
_entity_poly.pdbx_seq_one_letter_code
_entity_poly.pdbx_strand_id
1 'polypeptide(L)'
;KKRSSMKKQDVSVQVEQIKLRLSLIVRYNCLSVETGPELLSHPSATTGHTALSGTALYNLSSFFNHHHKPNASRWAIGDLMFFVANQNIPKGQQVCISYIEHEVLCESAERRSGLLNMDFIDMDDATDSMDETNEISCSDDHDAEDGPMDPVIDSEVQTELMQMPLLERLESIDELLKQSKGESIPTDKDDDHDDTMEQVDDEAMQWFQCDTMNLELLKALTLDGMGQHEEALHHWNECIAFARRALPPADEMTVVLLVQAALCAQCSPGGIRQESLAKEYAKLALDMHCILFGGCDVKDHNAGLSLFKRRYREELKLPLRQNSPSIDALW
;
A
#
# COMPACT_ATOMS: atom_id res chain seq x y z
N LYS A 1 19.66 -37.39 -33.65
CA LYS A 1 18.99 -36.89 -32.41
C LYS A 1 19.34 -37.83 -31.24
N LYS A 2 20.50 -37.64 -30.60
CA LYS A 2 20.88 -38.38 -29.39
C LYS A 2 20.27 -37.67 -28.19
N ARG A 3 19.15 -38.17 -27.66
CA ARG A 3 18.70 -37.80 -26.31
C ARG A 3 19.72 -38.40 -25.36
N SER A 4 20.55 -37.53 -24.78
CA SER A 4 21.50 -37.89 -23.74
C SER A 4 20.76 -38.55 -22.58
N SER A 5 21.10 -39.80 -22.31
CA SER A 5 20.69 -40.51 -21.10
C SER A 5 21.37 -39.82 -19.90
N MET A 6 20.71 -38.81 -19.30
CA MET A 6 21.08 -38.38 -17.96
C MET A 6 21.01 -39.62 -17.06
N LYS A 7 22.16 -40.03 -16.52
CA LYS A 7 22.27 -41.22 -15.68
C LYS A 7 21.42 -40.99 -14.42
N LYS A 8 20.59 -41.96 -14.02
CA LYS A 8 19.69 -41.88 -12.85
C LYS A 8 20.36 -41.37 -11.56
N GLN A 9 21.66 -41.62 -11.41
CA GLN A 9 22.46 -41.15 -10.27
C GLN A 9 22.60 -39.62 -10.22
N ASP A 10 22.60 -38.95 -11.36
CA ASP A 10 22.71 -37.49 -11.49
C ASP A 10 21.41 -36.79 -11.03
N VAL A 11 20.25 -37.39 -11.37
CA VAL A 11 18.93 -36.87 -10.96
C VAL A 11 18.75 -36.92 -9.45
N SER A 12 19.20 -37.99 -8.78
CA SER A 12 19.08 -38.11 -7.33
C SER A 12 19.88 -37.03 -6.59
N VAL A 13 21.09 -36.71 -7.07
CA VAL A 13 21.93 -35.66 -6.47
C VAL A 13 21.29 -34.27 -6.68
N GLN A 14 20.76 -34.01 -7.88
CA GLN A 14 20.07 -32.75 -8.18
C GLN A 14 18.82 -32.56 -7.32
N VAL A 15 18.03 -33.62 -7.08
CA VAL A 15 16.85 -33.56 -6.22
C VAL A 15 17.24 -33.20 -4.79
N GLU A 16 18.29 -33.81 -4.22
CA GLU A 16 18.75 -33.48 -2.87
C GLU A 16 19.27 -32.04 -2.78
N GLN A 17 19.99 -31.57 -3.79
CA GLN A 17 20.43 -30.16 -3.86
C GLN A 17 19.24 -29.19 -3.96
N ILE A 18 18.20 -29.52 -4.74
CA ILE A 18 16.99 -28.70 -4.84
C ILE A 18 16.25 -28.67 -3.51
N LYS A 19 16.11 -29.81 -2.81
CA LYS A 19 15.45 -29.85 -1.49
C LYS A 19 16.11 -28.92 -0.48
N LEU A 20 17.45 -28.89 -0.44
CA LEU A 20 18.21 -27.99 0.43
C LEU A 20 18.01 -26.51 0.10
N ARG A 21 17.73 -26.20 -1.18
CA ARG A 21 17.56 -24.83 -1.68
C ARG A 21 16.10 -24.41 -1.80
N LEU A 22 15.13 -25.32 -1.61
CA LEU A 22 13.74 -25.06 -1.94
C LEU A 22 13.16 -23.92 -1.11
N SER A 23 13.47 -23.85 0.19
CA SER A 23 13.05 -22.75 1.05
C SER A 23 13.58 -21.41 0.54
N LEU A 24 14.85 -21.36 0.11
CA LEU A 24 15.47 -20.16 -0.47
C LEU A 24 14.84 -19.81 -1.82
N ILE A 25 14.60 -20.80 -2.69
CA ILE A 25 13.93 -20.59 -3.97
C ILE A 25 12.55 -19.99 -3.71
N VAL A 26 11.78 -20.52 -2.76
CA VAL A 26 10.47 -19.95 -2.42
C VAL A 26 10.64 -18.53 -1.86
N ARG A 27 11.48 -18.32 -0.83
CA ARG A 27 11.70 -17.00 -0.21
C ARG A 27 12.03 -15.92 -1.24
N TYR A 28 12.97 -16.20 -2.16
CA TYR A 28 13.47 -15.21 -3.12
C TYR A 28 12.63 -15.02 -4.38
N ASN A 29 11.67 -15.91 -4.65
CA ASN A 29 10.94 -15.92 -5.93
C ASN A 29 9.42 -15.92 -5.76
N CYS A 30 8.94 -16.00 -4.51
CA CYS A 30 7.55 -15.91 -4.18
C CYS A 30 7.10 -14.46 -4.29
N LEU A 31 6.03 -14.25 -5.04
CA LEU A 31 5.42 -12.95 -5.24
C LEU A 31 3.99 -13.01 -4.73
N SER A 32 3.57 -11.98 -3.98
CA SER A 32 2.14 -11.73 -3.74
C SER A 32 1.42 -11.53 -5.08
N VAL A 33 0.24 -12.12 -5.20
CA VAL A 33 -0.64 -12.07 -6.36
C VAL A 33 -1.93 -11.43 -5.92
N GLU A 34 -2.09 -10.14 -6.20
CA GLU A 34 -3.29 -9.38 -5.86
C GLU A 34 -4.08 -9.04 -7.12
N THR A 35 -5.35 -9.42 -7.12
CA THR A 35 -6.28 -9.08 -8.20
C THR A 35 -7.09 -7.87 -7.79
N GLY A 36 -6.88 -6.74 -8.46
CA GLY A 36 -7.62 -5.50 -8.18
C GLY A 36 -7.07 -4.68 -7.01
N PRO A 37 -5.75 -4.48 -6.87
CA PRO A 37 -5.19 -3.73 -5.74
C PRO A 37 -5.63 -2.26 -5.71
N GLU A 38 -6.16 -1.74 -6.81
CA GLU A 38 -6.73 -0.39 -6.91
C GLU A 38 -8.21 -0.29 -6.47
N LEU A 39 -8.76 -1.30 -5.80
CA LEU A 39 -10.15 -1.29 -5.33
C LEU A 39 -10.16 -1.38 -3.80
N LEU A 40 -10.93 -0.51 -3.12
CA LEU A 40 -11.13 -0.64 -1.66
C LEU A 40 -11.95 -1.88 -1.29
N SER A 41 -12.71 -2.42 -2.24
CA SER A 41 -13.56 -3.57 -1.98
C SER A 41 -13.69 -4.44 -3.24
N HIS A 42 -13.53 -5.75 -3.08
CA HIS A 42 -13.87 -6.68 -4.14
C HIS A 42 -15.34 -7.10 -4.03
N PRO A 43 -16.12 -7.05 -5.13
CA PRO A 43 -17.47 -7.55 -5.13
C PRO A 43 -17.48 -9.09 -5.21
N SER A 44 -17.88 -9.79 -4.14
CA SER A 44 -18.38 -11.17 -4.26
C SER A 44 -19.88 -11.22 -4.04
N ALA A 45 -20.57 -11.85 -4.99
CA ALA A 45 -22.02 -12.00 -5.00
C ALA A 45 -22.55 -12.94 -3.90
N THR A 46 -21.67 -13.71 -3.24
CA THR A 46 -22.06 -14.76 -2.30
C THR A 46 -21.49 -14.59 -0.89
N THR A 47 -20.35 -13.94 -0.74
CA THR A 47 -19.63 -13.81 0.55
C THR A 47 -19.38 -12.38 0.97
N GLY A 48 -19.82 -11.38 0.20
CA GLY A 48 -19.40 -9.99 0.43
C GLY A 48 -17.95 -9.77 0.02
N HIS A 49 -17.23 -8.88 0.70
CA HIS A 49 -15.86 -8.50 0.30
C HIS A 49 -14.86 -9.64 0.54
N THR A 50 -14.10 -10.04 -0.49
CA THR A 50 -13.05 -11.06 -0.35
C THR A 50 -11.79 -10.60 -1.09
N ALA A 51 -10.68 -10.42 -0.35
CA ALA A 51 -9.37 -10.18 -0.95
C ALA A 51 -9.04 -11.34 -1.90
N LEU A 52 -8.81 -11.02 -3.17
CA LEU A 52 -8.32 -11.98 -4.15
C LEU A 52 -6.79 -11.93 -4.16
N SER A 53 -6.21 -12.29 -3.03
CA SER A 53 -4.77 -12.39 -2.83
C SER A 53 -4.31 -13.84 -2.81
N GLY A 54 -3.05 -14.05 -3.15
CA GLY A 54 -2.41 -15.36 -3.15
C GLY A 54 -0.90 -15.23 -3.29
N THR A 55 -0.22 -16.37 -3.34
CA THR A 55 1.23 -16.42 -3.56
C THR A 55 1.54 -17.31 -4.76
N ALA A 56 2.48 -16.88 -5.59
CA ALA A 56 2.90 -17.66 -6.75
C ALA A 56 4.38 -17.48 -7.06
N LEU A 57 4.94 -18.47 -7.77
CA LEU A 57 6.31 -18.48 -8.25
C LEU A 57 6.30 -18.23 -9.76
N TYR A 58 6.94 -17.14 -10.19
CA TYR A 58 7.06 -16.80 -11.60
C TYR A 58 8.51 -16.73 -12.03
N ASN A 59 8.95 -17.71 -12.80
CA ASN A 59 10.36 -17.86 -13.20
C ASN A 59 10.97 -16.60 -13.85
N LEU A 60 10.21 -15.87 -14.69
CA LEU A 60 10.72 -14.66 -15.34
C LEU A 60 10.67 -13.43 -14.42
N SER A 61 9.69 -13.37 -13.52
CA SER A 61 9.53 -12.24 -12.60
C SER A 61 10.62 -12.19 -11.54
N SER A 62 11.15 -13.35 -11.18
CA SER A 62 12.31 -13.52 -10.29
C SER A 62 13.57 -12.74 -10.69
N PHE A 63 13.66 -12.25 -11.92
CA PHE A 63 14.81 -11.47 -12.40
C PHE A 63 14.71 -9.97 -12.08
N PHE A 64 13.55 -9.48 -11.64
CA PHE A 64 13.44 -8.10 -11.15
C PHE A 64 14.04 -8.02 -9.75
N ASN A 65 14.94 -7.06 -9.53
CA ASN A 65 15.43 -6.76 -8.19
C ASN A 65 14.41 -5.93 -7.41
N HIS A 66 14.52 -6.00 -6.08
CA HIS A 66 13.88 -5.05 -5.18
C HIS A 66 14.48 -3.64 -5.34
N HIS A 67 13.64 -2.61 -5.17
CA HIS A 67 14.08 -1.26 -4.86
C HIS A 67 12.94 -0.55 -4.13
N HIS A 68 13.26 0.26 -3.11
CA HIS A 68 12.27 1.08 -2.40
C HIS A 68 11.63 2.21 -3.25
N LYS A 69 12.18 2.50 -4.43
CA LYS A 69 11.64 3.42 -5.44
C LYS A 69 11.45 2.66 -6.76
N PRO A 70 10.54 1.68 -6.80
CA PRO A 70 10.40 0.82 -7.96
C PRO A 70 9.97 1.64 -9.18
N ASN A 71 10.53 1.31 -10.34
CA ASN A 71 10.15 1.93 -11.63
C ASN A 71 9.21 1.05 -12.45
N ALA A 72 8.86 -0.13 -11.93
CA ALA A 72 7.77 -0.94 -12.42
C ALA A 72 6.84 -1.36 -11.27
N SER A 73 5.54 -1.27 -11.53
CA SER A 73 4.49 -1.84 -10.67
C SER A 73 4.08 -3.21 -11.19
N ARG A 74 3.47 -4.01 -10.31
CA ARG A 74 2.98 -5.35 -10.64
C ARG A 74 1.56 -5.54 -10.14
N TRP A 75 0.76 -6.28 -10.91
CA TRP A 75 -0.60 -6.63 -10.54
C TRP A 75 -1.02 -7.91 -11.26
N ALA A 76 -2.08 -8.56 -10.78
CA ALA A 76 -2.50 -9.84 -11.34
C ALA A 76 -3.95 -9.88 -11.80
N ILE A 77 -4.22 -10.80 -12.73
CA ILE A 77 -5.57 -11.30 -13.03
C ILE A 77 -5.51 -12.82 -12.92
N GLY A 78 -5.97 -13.37 -11.79
CA GLY A 78 -5.84 -14.79 -11.52
C GLY A 78 -4.37 -15.21 -11.41
N ASP A 79 -3.91 -16.09 -12.29
CA ASP A 79 -2.53 -16.60 -12.35
C ASP A 79 -1.65 -15.87 -13.38
N LEU A 80 -2.13 -14.77 -13.95
CA LEU A 80 -1.38 -13.93 -14.87
C LEU A 80 -0.86 -12.69 -14.15
N MET A 81 0.47 -12.55 -14.09
CA MET A 81 1.17 -11.39 -13.53
C MET A 81 1.55 -10.40 -14.63
N PHE A 82 1.19 -9.14 -14.44
CA PHE A 82 1.56 -8.02 -15.29
C PHE A 82 2.66 -7.20 -14.63
N PHE A 83 3.62 -6.74 -15.43
CA PHE A 83 4.64 -5.78 -15.02
C PHE A 83 4.54 -4.58 -15.94
N VAL A 84 4.38 -3.40 -15.36
CA VAL A 84 4.14 -2.16 -16.08
C VAL A 84 5.10 -1.11 -15.57
N ALA A 85 5.68 -0.33 -16.48
CA ALA A 85 6.48 0.82 -16.07
C ALA A 85 5.55 1.85 -15.42
N ASN A 86 5.84 2.25 -14.19
CA ASN A 86 5.08 3.27 -13.47
C ASN A 86 5.65 4.69 -13.67
N GLN A 87 6.75 4.78 -14.40
CA GLN A 87 7.41 6.00 -14.80
C GLN A 87 8.23 5.76 -16.08
N ASN A 88 8.81 6.81 -16.66
CA ASN A 88 9.70 6.66 -17.81
C ASN A 88 11.00 5.96 -17.40
N ILE A 89 11.38 4.89 -18.12
CA ILE A 89 12.61 4.13 -17.86
C ILE A 89 13.61 4.34 -19.02
N PRO A 90 14.66 5.16 -18.82
CA PRO A 90 15.78 5.29 -19.75
C PRO A 90 16.38 3.97 -20.22
N LYS A 91 16.84 3.95 -21.48
CA LYS A 91 17.55 2.79 -22.03
C LYS A 91 18.80 2.48 -21.20
N GLY A 92 18.90 1.23 -20.74
CA GLY A 92 20.04 0.75 -19.95
C GLY A 92 19.85 0.89 -18.44
N GLN A 93 18.81 1.58 -17.98
CA GLN A 93 18.43 1.57 -16.58
C GLN A 93 17.82 0.20 -16.22
N GLN A 94 18.15 -0.28 -15.02
CA GLN A 94 17.55 -1.50 -14.48
C GLN A 94 16.05 -1.29 -14.22
N VAL A 95 15.25 -2.31 -14.50
CA VAL A 95 13.85 -2.34 -14.07
C VAL A 95 13.78 -3.04 -12.71
N CYS A 96 13.17 -2.38 -11.74
CA CYS A 96 13.03 -2.87 -10.37
C CYS A 96 11.57 -2.79 -9.93
N ILE A 97 11.19 -3.71 -9.05
CA ILE A 97 9.86 -3.78 -8.41
C ILE A 97 10.01 -3.67 -6.90
N SER A 98 8.92 -3.42 -6.18
CA SER A 98 8.91 -3.66 -4.73
C SER A 98 8.60 -5.12 -4.42
N TYR A 99 9.28 -5.65 -3.41
CA TYR A 99 9.02 -7.00 -2.87
C TYR A 99 8.07 -6.94 -1.67
N ILE A 100 8.01 -5.78 -1.01
CA ILE A 100 7.06 -5.42 0.05
C ILE A 100 5.95 -4.54 -0.52
N GLU A 101 4.89 -4.35 0.25
CA GLU A 101 3.75 -3.49 -0.08
C GLU A 101 4.21 -2.05 -0.33
N HIS A 102 3.53 -1.33 -1.23
CA HIS A 102 3.93 0.04 -1.55
C HIS A 102 3.72 1.00 -0.37
N GLU A 103 2.74 0.73 0.50
CA GLU A 103 2.45 1.55 1.68
C GLU A 103 3.65 1.65 2.63
N VAL A 104 4.45 0.60 2.76
CA VAL A 104 5.62 0.57 3.66
C VAL A 104 6.89 1.13 3.00
N LEU A 105 6.85 1.52 1.72
CA LEU A 105 8.00 2.15 1.04
C LEU A 105 8.34 3.53 1.63
N CYS A 106 7.41 4.14 2.37
CA CYS A 106 7.62 5.39 3.05
C CYS A 106 8.48 5.29 4.33
N GLU A 107 8.67 4.08 4.86
CA GLU A 107 9.38 3.83 6.12
C GLU A 107 10.90 3.96 6.00
N SER A 108 11.61 3.89 7.12
CA SER A 108 13.08 3.86 7.14
C SER A 108 13.65 2.60 6.47
N ALA A 109 14.88 2.67 5.96
CA ALA A 109 15.59 1.51 5.41
C ALA A 109 15.65 0.32 6.38
N GLU A 110 15.78 0.58 7.68
CA GLU A 110 15.78 -0.44 8.74
C GLU A 110 14.45 -1.20 8.81
N ARG A 111 13.33 -0.48 8.91
CA ARG A 111 11.98 -1.08 8.93
C ARG A 111 11.68 -1.84 7.64
N ARG A 112 12.00 -1.24 6.48
CA ARG A 112 11.81 -1.91 5.18
C ARG A 112 12.65 -3.18 5.08
N SER A 113 13.88 -3.18 5.60
CA SER A 113 14.74 -4.37 5.65
C SER A 113 14.19 -5.45 6.59
N GLY A 114 13.64 -5.04 7.73
CA GLY A 114 12.92 -5.92 8.66
C GLY A 114 11.75 -6.64 7.98
N LEU A 115 10.90 -5.88 7.28
CA LEU A 115 9.74 -6.39 6.55
C LEU A 115 10.12 -7.24 5.33
N LEU A 116 11.15 -6.85 4.59
CA LEU A 116 11.66 -7.63 3.45
C LEU A 116 12.04 -9.05 3.87
N ASN A 117 12.66 -9.19 5.04
CA ASN A 117 13.13 -10.46 5.57
C ASN A 117 13.91 -11.25 4.50
N MET A 118 14.97 -10.64 3.95
CA MET A 118 15.86 -11.22 2.92
C MET A 118 17.32 -11.19 3.40
N ASP A 119 18.23 -11.91 2.73
CA ASP A 119 19.67 -11.88 3.05
C ASP A 119 20.38 -10.65 2.45
N PHE A 120 19.66 -9.55 2.22
CA PHE A 120 20.18 -8.25 1.80
C PHE A 120 19.45 -7.13 2.55
N ILE A 121 20.12 -5.99 2.71
CA ILE A 121 19.58 -4.80 3.37
C ILE A 121 19.14 -3.83 2.28
N ASP A 122 17.98 -3.22 2.45
CA ASP A 122 17.53 -2.14 1.60
C ASP A 122 18.26 -0.85 2.00
N MET A 123 18.82 -0.14 1.01
CA MET A 123 19.67 1.03 1.25
C MET A 123 18.94 2.28 0.80
N ASP A 124 19.00 3.35 1.59
CA ASP A 124 18.51 4.66 1.18
C ASP A 124 19.48 5.30 0.18
N ASP A 125 18.92 5.96 -0.86
CA ASP A 125 19.68 6.66 -1.91
C ASP A 125 20.65 7.74 -1.37
N ALA A 126 20.47 8.20 -0.12
CA ALA A 126 21.34 9.19 0.50
C ALA A 126 22.78 8.69 0.73
N THR A 127 22.97 7.37 0.78
CA THR A 127 24.27 6.73 0.98
C THR A 127 25.11 6.67 -0.30
N ASP A 128 24.56 7.03 -1.47
CA ASP A 128 25.27 7.07 -2.76
C ASP A 128 26.18 8.30 -2.91
N SER A 129 26.22 9.20 -1.91
CA SER A 129 27.29 10.19 -1.78
C SER A 129 28.56 9.54 -1.20
N MET A 130 29.09 8.57 -1.94
CA MET A 130 30.33 7.86 -1.61
C MET A 130 31.52 8.82 -1.64
N ASP A 131 31.89 9.33 -0.48
CA ASP A 131 33.30 9.52 -0.14
C ASP A 131 33.84 8.12 0.19
N GLU A 132 34.54 7.49 -0.77
CA GLU A 132 35.02 6.09 -0.78
C GLU A 132 35.95 5.69 0.40
N THR A 133 36.14 6.54 1.42
CA THR A 133 37.10 6.32 2.51
C THR A 133 36.49 5.96 3.85
N ASN A 134 35.16 5.92 3.99
CA ASN A 134 34.55 5.47 5.23
C ASN A 134 34.36 3.95 5.19
N GLU A 135 35.38 3.22 5.64
CA GLU A 135 35.21 1.84 6.09
C GLU A 135 33.98 1.80 6.99
N ILE A 136 32.95 1.06 6.57
CA ILE A 136 31.74 0.80 7.33
C ILE A 136 32.20 0.09 8.61
N SER A 137 32.51 0.87 9.64
CA SER A 137 32.67 0.35 10.98
C SER A 137 31.29 -0.09 11.41
N CYS A 138 31.08 -1.39 11.48
CA CYS A 138 29.99 -1.99 12.25
C CYS A 138 30.23 -1.65 13.73
N SER A 139 30.06 -0.38 14.10
CA SER A 139 30.01 0.01 15.50
C SER A 139 28.75 -0.61 16.05
N ASP A 140 28.92 -1.61 16.91
CA ASP A 140 27.89 -2.32 17.71
C ASP A 140 27.05 -1.39 18.61
N ASP A 141 27.23 -0.07 18.53
CA ASP A 141 26.44 0.95 19.22
C ASP A 141 25.23 1.40 18.37
N HIS A 142 24.54 0.43 17.75
CA HIS A 142 23.20 0.67 17.27
C HIS A 142 22.30 0.67 18.51
N ASP A 143 21.97 1.86 19.00
CA ASP A 143 20.65 2.11 19.57
C ASP A 143 19.65 1.74 18.46
N ALA A 144 19.37 0.45 18.31
CA ALA A 144 18.37 -0.07 17.40
C ALA A 144 17.09 0.72 17.70
N GLU A 145 16.36 1.15 16.68
CA GLU A 145 15.03 1.71 16.90
C GLU A 145 14.25 0.66 17.70
N ASP A 146 14.09 0.84 19.01
CA ASP A 146 13.45 -0.12 19.93
C ASP A 146 11.92 -0.02 19.76
N GLY A 147 11.49 -0.17 18.52
CA GLY A 147 10.12 -0.06 18.05
C GLY A 147 9.59 -1.39 17.55
N PRO A 148 8.27 -1.47 17.30
CA PRO A 148 7.68 -2.64 16.69
C PRO A 148 8.29 -2.87 15.29
N MET A 149 8.57 -4.13 14.95
CA MET A 149 9.07 -4.51 13.63
C MET A 149 7.96 -4.56 12.57
N ASP A 150 6.71 -4.55 13.01
CA ASP A 150 5.52 -4.65 12.18
C ASP A 150 4.61 -3.42 12.38
N PRO A 151 3.85 -2.99 11.35
CA PRO A 151 2.88 -1.91 11.48
C PRO A 151 1.87 -2.17 12.60
N VAL A 152 1.53 -1.13 13.36
CA VAL A 152 0.56 -1.22 14.46
C VAL A 152 -0.87 -1.39 13.93
N ILE A 153 -1.17 -0.76 12.80
CA ILE A 153 -2.49 -0.76 12.17
C ILE A 153 -2.56 -1.85 11.10
N ASP A 154 -2.54 -3.09 11.58
CA ASP A 154 -2.66 -4.28 10.74
C ASP A 154 -4.12 -4.54 10.29
N SER A 155 -4.31 -5.62 9.54
CA SER A 155 -5.63 -6.00 9.02
C SER A 155 -6.65 -6.36 10.11
N GLU A 156 -6.20 -6.82 11.28
CA GLU A 156 -7.09 -7.17 12.40
C GLU A 156 -7.62 -5.90 13.06
N VAL A 157 -6.73 -4.95 13.37
CA VAL A 157 -7.10 -3.64 13.92
C VAL A 157 -8.00 -2.87 12.96
N GLN A 158 -7.67 -2.85 11.67
CA GLN A 158 -8.53 -2.22 10.64
C GLN A 158 -9.92 -2.87 10.61
N THR A 159 -9.99 -4.19 10.70
CA THR A 159 -11.27 -4.92 10.72
C THR A 159 -12.08 -4.59 11.96
N GLU A 160 -11.45 -4.51 13.14
CA GLU A 160 -12.08 -4.15 14.40
C GLU A 160 -12.67 -2.73 14.33
N LEU A 161 -11.86 -1.74 13.92
CA LEU A 161 -12.31 -0.37 13.72
C LEU A 161 -13.50 -0.32 12.75
N MET A 162 -13.43 -1.05 11.63
CA MET A 162 -14.49 -1.10 10.63
C MET A 162 -15.77 -1.83 11.08
N GLN A 163 -15.73 -2.57 12.19
CA GLN A 163 -16.91 -3.17 12.82
C GLN A 163 -17.57 -2.26 13.87
N MET A 164 -16.87 -1.24 14.36
CA MET A 164 -17.41 -0.28 15.32
C MET A 164 -18.52 0.61 14.71
N PRO A 165 -19.48 1.10 15.52
CA PRO A 165 -20.39 2.18 15.14
C PRO A 165 -19.63 3.43 14.68
N LEU A 166 -20.18 4.18 13.72
CA LEU A 166 -19.45 5.28 13.05
C LEU A 166 -18.90 6.35 14.00
N LEU A 167 -19.63 6.74 15.05
CA LEU A 167 -19.18 7.75 16.01
C LEU A 167 -18.04 7.23 16.88
N GLU A 168 -18.21 6.03 17.45
CA GLU A 168 -17.20 5.37 18.28
C GLU A 168 -15.93 5.11 17.48
N ARG A 169 -16.06 4.62 16.24
CA ARG A 169 -14.95 4.46 15.30
C ARG A 169 -14.17 5.75 15.09
N LEU A 170 -14.87 6.87 14.87
CA LEU A 170 -14.23 8.17 14.64
C LEU A 170 -13.46 8.62 15.87
N GLU A 171 -14.04 8.47 17.07
CA GLU A 171 -13.38 8.77 18.35
C GLU A 171 -12.13 7.92 18.56
N SER A 172 -12.21 6.60 18.32
CA SER A 172 -11.06 5.69 18.43
C SER A 172 -9.96 6.03 17.43
N ILE A 173 -10.30 6.35 16.17
CA ILE A 173 -9.31 6.75 15.17
C ILE A 173 -8.63 8.06 15.58
N ASP A 174 -9.38 9.04 16.10
CA ASP A 174 -8.82 10.30 16.57
C ASP A 174 -7.86 10.12 17.75
N GLU A 175 -8.17 9.18 18.65
CA GLU A 175 -7.28 8.82 19.75
C GLU A 175 -5.99 8.17 19.25
N LEU A 176 -6.07 7.19 18.34
CA LEU A 176 -4.90 6.54 17.73
C LEU A 176 -4.05 7.53 16.92
N LEU A 177 -4.69 8.47 16.20
CA LEU A 177 -3.96 9.53 15.48
C LEU A 177 -3.20 10.45 16.42
N LYS A 178 -3.78 10.80 17.59
CA LYS A 178 -3.08 11.57 18.63
C LYS A 178 -1.88 10.81 19.18
N GLN A 179 -2.06 9.53 19.50
CA GLN A 179 -0.96 8.65 19.94
C GLN A 179 0.15 8.58 18.88
N SER A 180 -0.19 8.45 17.60
CA SER A 180 0.79 8.41 16.51
C SER A 180 1.61 9.70 16.36
N LYS A 181 1.09 10.81 16.87
CA LYS A 181 1.74 12.13 16.90
C LYS A 181 2.53 12.38 18.19
N GLY A 182 2.58 11.39 19.10
CA GLY A 182 3.23 11.52 20.41
C GLY A 182 2.44 12.37 21.40
N GLU A 183 1.15 12.61 21.17
CA GLU A 183 0.30 13.31 22.13
C GLU A 183 -0.03 12.35 23.28
N SER A 184 0.35 12.71 24.50
CA SER A 184 0.02 11.93 25.69
C SER A 184 -1.49 11.90 25.91
N ILE A 185 -2.08 10.71 25.94
CA ILE A 185 -3.47 10.54 26.33
C ILE A 185 -3.60 11.01 27.79
N PRO A 186 -4.56 11.89 28.12
CA PRO A 186 -4.87 12.21 29.50
C PRO A 186 -5.24 10.91 30.20
N THR A 187 -4.32 10.36 30.98
CA THR A 187 -4.68 9.31 31.92
C THR A 187 -5.47 10.02 33.00
N ASP A 188 -6.76 9.71 33.11
CA ASP A 188 -7.64 10.18 34.19
C ASP A 188 -7.13 9.59 35.53
N LYS A 189 -5.98 10.09 35.98
CA LYS A 189 -5.33 9.76 37.25
C LYS A 189 -5.94 10.66 38.33
N ASP A 190 -7.22 10.41 38.63
CA ASP A 190 -7.91 10.97 39.80
C ASP A 190 -7.89 9.99 41.00
N ASP A 191 -7.00 8.99 41.00
CA ASP A 191 -6.83 8.06 42.13
C ASP A 191 -5.54 8.35 42.93
N ASP A 192 -5.73 8.98 44.09
CA ASP A 192 -4.77 9.33 45.16
C ASP A 192 -4.04 8.11 45.80
N HIS A 193 -3.56 7.13 45.02
CA HIS A 193 -2.97 5.91 45.57
C HIS A 193 -1.48 5.67 45.22
N ASP A 194 -0.65 6.00 46.21
CA ASP A 194 0.59 5.34 46.67
C ASP A 194 1.89 5.49 45.83
N ASP A 195 2.83 6.25 46.42
CA ASP A 195 4.06 6.85 45.88
C ASP A 195 5.22 5.88 45.53
N THR A 196 4.99 4.65 45.08
CA THR A 196 6.09 3.65 44.98
C THR A 196 6.20 2.80 43.71
N MET A 197 5.61 3.19 42.57
CA MET A 197 5.94 2.53 41.30
C MET A 197 7.03 3.28 40.53
N GLU A 198 8.14 2.56 40.29
CA GLU A 198 9.24 2.93 39.41
C GLU A 198 8.68 3.50 38.10
N GLN A 199 9.22 4.66 37.68
CA GLN A 199 9.00 5.23 36.36
C GLN A 199 9.50 4.21 35.34
N VAL A 200 8.61 3.36 34.84
CA VAL A 200 8.83 2.71 33.56
C VAL A 200 8.91 3.88 32.58
N ASP A 201 10.10 4.12 32.05
CA ASP A 201 10.27 5.09 30.97
C ASP A 201 9.29 4.66 29.87
N ASP A 202 8.21 5.43 29.70
CA ASP A 202 7.24 5.26 28.62
C ASP A 202 8.00 5.64 27.34
N GLU A 203 8.86 4.74 26.86
CA GLU A 203 9.47 4.85 25.55
C GLU A 203 8.33 4.97 24.55
N ALA A 204 8.25 6.16 23.95
CA ALA A 204 7.18 6.50 23.04
C ALA A 204 7.22 5.49 21.89
N MET A 205 6.21 4.61 21.85
CA MET A 205 6.03 3.63 20.79
C MET A 205 6.17 4.34 19.45
N GLN A 206 7.17 3.95 18.66
CA GLN A 206 7.38 4.56 17.36
C GLN A 206 6.37 4.00 16.35
N TRP A 207 5.58 4.88 15.75
CA TRP A 207 4.58 4.52 14.77
C TRP A 207 5.18 4.43 13.37
N PHE A 208 4.60 3.57 12.52
CA PHE A 208 4.88 3.60 11.10
C PHE A 208 4.20 4.81 10.46
N GLN A 209 4.85 5.41 9.47
CA GLN A 209 4.21 6.43 8.65
C GLN A 209 3.00 5.85 7.89
N CYS A 210 3.06 4.58 7.48
CA CYS A 210 1.91 3.89 6.89
C CYS A 210 0.75 3.71 7.87
N ASP A 211 1.02 3.54 9.18
CA ASP A 211 -0.04 3.48 10.20
C ASP A 211 -0.83 4.78 10.26
N THR A 212 -0.13 5.92 10.30
CA THR A 212 -0.77 7.24 10.28
C THR A 212 -1.58 7.43 9.00
N MET A 213 -1.04 7.05 7.83
CA MET A 213 -1.77 7.13 6.57
C MET A 213 -3.04 6.26 6.59
N ASN A 214 -2.95 5.03 7.11
CA ASN A 214 -4.08 4.11 7.18
C ASN A 214 -5.16 4.61 8.14
N LEU A 215 -4.80 5.21 9.27
CA LEU A 215 -5.75 5.88 10.17
C LEU A 215 -6.43 7.08 9.51
N GLU A 216 -5.69 7.93 8.79
CA GLU A 216 -6.26 9.07 8.04
C GLU A 216 -7.23 8.60 6.94
N LEU A 217 -6.91 7.49 6.25
CA LEU A 217 -7.80 6.85 5.28
C LEU A 217 -9.09 6.35 5.94
N LEU A 218 -8.98 5.62 7.05
CA LEU A 218 -10.13 5.13 7.81
C LEU A 218 -11.00 6.26 8.35
N LYS A 219 -10.37 7.36 8.79
CA LYS A 219 -11.07 8.58 9.22
C LYS A 219 -11.87 9.17 8.06
N ALA A 220 -11.24 9.34 6.90
CA ALA A 220 -11.89 9.87 5.71
C ALA A 220 -13.09 9.02 5.27
N LEU A 221 -12.95 7.69 5.27
CA LEU A 221 -14.06 6.75 4.98
C LEU A 221 -15.21 6.89 5.99
N THR A 222 -14.89 7.02 7.27
CA THR A 222 -15.89 7.11 8.35
C THR A 222 -16.69 8.40 8.25
N LEU A 223 -16.01 9.54 8.10
CA LEU A 223 -16.63 10.85 7.88
C LEU A 223 -17.50 10.87 6.62
N ASP A 224 -17.03 10.26 5.54
CA ASP A 224 -17.77 10.16 4.28
C ASP A 224 -19.05 9.32 4.44
N GLY A 225 -18.97 8.19 5.16
CA GLY A 225 -20.12 7.36 5.53
C GLY A 225 -21.12 8.06 6.45
N MET A 226 -20.68 9.04 7.24
CA MET A 226 -21.53 9.92 8.06
C MET A 226 -22.13 11.09 7.26
N GLY A 227 -21.78 11.26 5.98
CA GLY A 227 -22.22 12.37 5.14
C GLY A 227 -21.45 13.69 5.38
N GLN A 228 -20.36 13.65 6.16
CA GLN A 228 -19.49 14.79 6.42
C GLN A 228 -18.45 14.96 5.30
N HIS A 229 -18.93 15.07 4.06
CA HIS A 229 -18.10 15.00 2.86
C HIS A 229 -17.02 16.10 2.78
N GLU A 230 -17.25 17.28 3.33
CA GLU A 230 -16.25 18.36 3.29
C GLU A 230 -15.04 18.05 4.18
N GLU A 231 -15.29 17.50 5.38
CA GLU A 231 -14.24 17.09 6.31
C GLU A 231 -13.53 15.82 5.81
N ALA A 232 -14.30 14.84 5.32
CA ALA A 232 -13.73 13.66 4.66
C ALA A 232 -12.82 14.03 3.49
N LEU A 233 -13.22 14.98 2.64
CA LEU A 233 -12.42 15.45 1.52
C LEU A 233 -11.10 16.09 1.98
N HIS A 234 -11.07 16.77 3.13
CA HIS A 234 -9.82 17.29 3.70
C HIS A 234 -8.84 16.15 3.98
N HIS A 235 -9.29 15.11 4.69
CA HIS A 235 -8.46 13.93 4.98
C HIS A 235 -8.04 13.18 3.71
N TRP A 236 -8.92 13.03 2.73
CA TRP A 236 -8.54 12.46 1.42
C TRP A 236 -7.42 13.25 0.74
N ASN A 237 -7.42 14.58 0.82
CA ASN A 237 -6.36 15.41 0.24
C ASN A 237 -5.03 15.22 0.96
N GLU A 238 -5.03 15.06 2.28
CA GLU A 238 -3.82 14.76 3.05
C GLU A 238 -3.24 13.39 2.65
N CYS A 239 -4.09 12.36 2.51
CA CYS A 239 -3.66 11.05 2.01
C CYS A 239 -3.09 11.13 0.58
N ILE A 240 -3.71 11.89 -0.32
CA ILE A 240 -3.19 12.09 -1.69
C ILE A 240 -1.84 12.82 -1.66
N ALA A 241 -1.69 13.83 -0.79
CA ALA A 241 -0.45 14.57 -0.65
C ALA A 241 0.68 13.68 -0.10
N PHE A 242 0.37 12.84 0.88
CA PHE A 242 1.29 11.82 1.40
C PHE A 242 1.69 10.85 0.28
N ALA A 243 0.73 10.26 -0.41
CA ALA A 243 0.96 9.27 -1.46
C ALA A 243 1.88 9.82 -2.57
N ARG A 244 1.63 11.04 -3.03
CA ARG A 244 2.45 11.71 -4.05
C ARG A 244 3.90 11.96 -3.62
N ARG A 245 4.15 12.08 -2.32
CA ARG A 245 5.49 12.30 -1.75
C ARG A 245 6.22 10.97 -1.52
N ALA A 246 5.48 9.97 -1.06
CA ALA A 246 6.07 8.76 -0.47
C ALA A 246 5.99 7.52 -1.39
N LEU A 247 5.04 7.47 -2.31
CA LEU A 247 4.80 6.32 -3.20
C LEU A 247 5.36 6.56 -4.61
N PRO A 248 5.47 5.51 -5.44
CA PRO A 248 5.86 5.65 -6.84
C PRO A 248 4.94 6.60 -7.62
N PRO A 249 5.43 7.25 -8.71
CA PRO A 249 4.66 8.27 -9.44
C PRO A 249 3.30 7.82 -9.99
N ALA A 250 3.21 6.56 -10.41
CA ALA A 250 1.95 5.90 -10.72
C ALA A 250 1.82 4.68 -9.80
N ASP A 251 0.82 4.71 -8.94
CA ASP A 251 0.65 3.75 -7.87
C ASP A 251 -0.84 3.41 -7.69
N GLU A 252 -1.12 2.13 -7.45
CA GLU A 252 -2.47 1.59 -7.29
C GLU A 252 -3.27 2.25 -6.17
N MET A 253 -2.64 2.51 -5.02
CA MET A 253 -3.28 3.18 -3.88
C MET A 253 -3.64 4.62 -4.27
N THR A 254 -2.76 5.30 -5.00
CA THR A 254 -3.05 6.68 -5.45
C THR A 254 -4.27 6.74 -6.38
N VAL A 255 -4.51 5.72 -7.21
CA VAL A 255 -5.74 5.62 -8.01
C VAL A 255 -6.97 5.59 -7.10
N VAL A 256 -6.96 4.72 -6.09
CA VAL A 256 -8.06 4.58 -5.11
C VAL A 256 -8.35 5.91 -4.41
N LEU A 257 -7.32 6.54 -3.86
CA LEU A 257 -7.44 7.80 -3.12
C LEU A 257 -8.08 8.89 -3.98
N LEU A 258 -7.65 9.00 -5.25
CA LEU A 258 -8.20 9.96 -6.20
C LEU A 258 -9.67 9.65 -6.53
N VAL A 259 -10.06 8.38 -6.68
CA VAL A 259 -11.46 8.00 -6.90
C VAL A 259 -12.33 8.39 -5.71
N GLN A 260 -11.89 8.06 -4.49
CA GLN A 260 -12.64 8.37 -3.28
C GLN A 260 -12.78 9.88 -3.05
N ALA A 261 -11.71 10.65 -3.31
CA ALA A 261 -11.73 12.11 -3.27
C ALA A 261 -12.67 12.70 -4.34
N ALA A 262 -12.63 12.19 -5.57
CA ALA A 262 -13.50 12.63 -6.67
C ALA A 262 -14.97 12.45 -6.31
N LEU A 263 -15.31 11.24 -5.85
CA LEU A 263 -16.62 10.92 -5.35
C LEU A 263 -17.00 11.87 -4.21
N CYS A 264 -16.12 12.07 -3.22
CA CYS A 264 -16.42 12.82 -2.00
C CYS A 264 -16.70 14.29 -2.33
N ALA A 265 -15.86 14.88 -3.18
CA ALA A 265 -16.07 16.23 -3.73
C ALA A 265 -17.40 16.36 -4.49
N GLN A 266 -17.84 15.33 -5.23
CA GLN A 266 -19.12 15.35 -5.93
C GLN A 266 -20.32 15.42 -4.96
N CYS A 267 -20.19 14.83 -3.77
CA CYS A 267 -21.24 14.80 -2.75
C CYS A 267 -21.20 16.04 -1.82
N SER A 268 -20.09 16.78 -1.79
CA SER A 268 -19.96 18.00 -0.98
C SER A 268 -20.87 19.14 -1.49
N PRO A 269 -21.52 19.92 -0.60
CA PRO A 269 -22.51 20.95 -0.97
C PRO A 269 -21.96 22.21 -1.66
N GLY A 270 -20.68 22.25 -2.05
CA GLY A 270 -20.00 23.48 -2.49
C GLY A 270 -20.25 23.93 -3.94
N GLY A 271 -21.16 23.28 -4.68
CA GLY A 271 -21.58 23.71 -6.02
C GLY A 271 -20.50 23.53 -7.10
N ILE A 272 -20.36 24.51 -8.00
CA ILE A 272 -19.52 24.42 -9.22
C ILE A 272 -18.04 24.11 -8.91
N ARG A 273 -17.49 24.67 -7.82
CA ARG A 273 -16.07 24.46 -7.47
C ARG A 273 -15.81 22.99 -7.13
N GLN A 274 -16.71 22.37 -6.38
CA GLN A 274 -16.63 20.98 -5.95
C GLN A 274 -16.84 20.04 -7.13
N GLU A 275 -17.73 20.38 -8.07
CA GLU A 275 -17.88 19.64 -9.33
C GLU A 275 -16.59 19.69 -10.17
N SER A 276 -15.94 20.84 -10.28
CA SER A 276 -14.67 20.98 -11.00
C SER A 276 -13.57 20.13 -10.36
N LEU A 277 -13.48 20.16 -9.03
CA LEU A 277 -12.49 19.39 -8.28
C LEU A 277 -12.74 17.87 -8.41
N ALA A 278 -14.01 17.45 -8.35
CA ALA A 278 -14.39 16.06 -8.55
C ALA A 278 -13.97 15.56 -9.94
N LYS A 279 -14.19 16.35 -10.99
CA LYS A 279 -13.74 16.04 -12.37
C LYS A 279 -12.22 15.99 -12.49
N GLU A 280 -11.50 16.87 -11.79
CA GLU A 280 -10.04 16.86 -11.76
C GLU A 280 -9.50 15.57 -11.14
N TYR A 281 -9.98 15.19 -9.95
CA TYR A 281 -9.57 13.95 -9.31
C TYR A 281 -9.94 12.71 -10.11
N ALA A 282 -11.15 12.68 -10.66
CA ALA A 282 -11.59 11.63 -11.57
C ALA A 282 -10.60 11.49 -12.73
N LYS A 283 -10.33 12.59 -13.46
CA LYS A 283 -9.38 12.58 -14.56
C LYS A 283 -8.00 12.03 -14.16
N LEU A 284 -7.45 12.48 -13.04
CA LEU A 284 -6.15 12.01 -12.54
C LEU A 284 -6.16 10.51 -12.22
N ALA A 285 -7.24 10.00 -11.59
CA ALA A 285 -7.39 8.57 -11.32
C ALA A 285 -7.42 7.75 -12.61
N LEU A 286 -8.17 8.20 -13.62
CA LEU A 286 -8.26 7.52 -14.91
C LEU A 286 -6.92 7.53 -15.65
N ASP A 287 -6.23 8.67 -15.68
CA ASP A 287 -4.92 8.80 -16.34
C ASP A 287 -3.92 7.83 -15.69
N MET A 288 -3.88 7.76 -14.35
CA MET A 288 -3.00 6.87 -13.61
C MET A 288 -3.38 5.39 -13.76
N HIS A 289 -4.67 5.06 -13.68
CA HIS A 289 -5.16 3.70 -13.95
C HIS A 289 -4.79 3.26 -15.37
N CYS A 290 -4.84 4.16 -16.35
CA CYS A 290 -4.44 3.84 -17.71
C CYS A 290 -2.95 3.52 -17.84
N ILE A 291 -2.08 4.15 -17.04
CA ILE A 291 -0.65 3.82 -16.98
C ILE A 291 -0.46 2.41 -16.41
N LEU A 292 -1.13 2.08 -15.31
CA LEU A 292 -0.92 0.84 -14.56
C LEU A 292 -1.63 -0.37 -15.16
N PHE A 293 -2.88 -0.22 -15.55
CA PHE A 293 -3.75 -1.32 -15.99
C PHE A 293 -3.98 -1.32 -17.50
N GLY A 294 -3.42 -0.33 -18.21
CA GLY A 294 -3.52 -0.19 -19.65
C GLY A 294 -4.87 0.32 -20.14
N GLY A 295 -5.10 0.15 -21.44
CA GLY A 295 -6.35 0.53 -22.11
C GLY A 295 -6.34 1.94 -22.71
N CYS A 296 -5.44 2.84 -22.30
CA CYS A 296 -5.22 4.08 -23.03
C CYS A 296 -4.25 3.83 -24.20
N ASP A 297 -4.76 3.39 -25.35
CA ASP A 297 -4.01 3.58 -26.60
C ASP A 297 -3.99 5.09 -26.88
N VAL A 298 -2.85 5.62 -27.34
CA VAL A 298 -2.72 6.99 -27.86
C VAL A 298 -3.83 7.31 -28.86
N LYS A 299 -4.34 6.28 -29.56
CA LYS A 299 -5.41 6.39 -30.55
C LYS A 299 -6.82 6.11 -30.03
N ASP A 300 -6.97 5.42 -28.90
CA ASP A 300 -8.28 5.04 -28.36
C ASP A 300 -8.33 5.10 -26.83
N HIS A 301 -8.64 6.30 -26.32
CA HIS A 301 -8.86 6.52 -24.88
C HIS A 301 -10.11 5.81 -24.36
N ASN A 302 -11.03 5.37 -25.24
CA ASN A 302 -12.30 4.77 -24.80
C ASN A 302 -12.10 3.39 -24.20
N ALA A 303 -11.08 2.64 -24.62
CA ALA A 303 -10.80 1.32 -24.08
C ALA A 303 -10.38 1.40 -22.60
N GLY A 304 -9.51 2.35 -22.25
CA GLY A 304 -9.06 2.60 -20.87
C GLY A 304 -10.20 3.05 -19.97
N LEU A 305 -11.01 4.01 -20.47
CA LEU A 305 -12.22 4.43 -19.77
C LEU A 305 -13.21 3.27 -19.56
N SER A 306 -13.38 2.41 -20.56
CA SER A 306 -14.28 1.25 -20.46
C SER A 306 -13.78 0.23 -19.44
N LEU A 307 -12.47 -0.01 -19.39
CA LEU A 307 -11.85 -0.88 -18.40
C LEU A 307 -12.01 -0.29 -16.98
N PHE A 308 -11.70 0.99 -16.81
CA PHE A 308 -11.84 1.73 -15.57
C PHE A 308 -13.29 1.67 -15.05
N LYS A 309 -14.27 2.09 -15.88
CA LYS A 309 -15.70 2.03 -15.55
C LYS A 309 -16.15 0.61 -15.21
N ARG A 310 -15.59 -0.41 -15.86
CA ARG A 310 -15.92 -1.82 -15.56
C ARG A 310 -15.38 -2.26 -14.20
N ARG A 311 -14.15 -1.91 -13.84
CA ARG A 311 -13.51 -2.30 -12.57
C ARG A 311 -14.17 -1.60 -11.38
N TYR A 312 -14.40 -0.31 -11.48
CA TYR A 312 -15.05 0.47 -10.41
C TYR A 312 -16.58 0.31 -10.35
N ARG A 313 -17.23 -0.34 -11.34
CA ARG A 313 -18.70 -0.44 -11.40
C ARG A 313 -19.34 -0.87 -10.08
N GLU A 314 -18.76 -1.85 -9.39
CA GLU A 314 -19.33 -2.37 -8.15
C GLU A 314 -18.93 -1.54 -6.93
N GLU A 315 -17.72 -0.96 -6.91
CA GLU A 315 -17.29 -0.04 -5.87
C GLU A 315 -18.22 1.18 -5.78
N LEU A 316 -18.73 1.60 -6.93
CA LEU A 316 -19.68 2.70 -7.07
C LEU A 316 -21.11 2.36 -6.65
N LYS A 317 -21.40 1.09 -6.40
CA LYS A 317 -22.69 0.64 -5.83
C LYS A 317 -22.61 0.45 -4.33
N LEU A 318 -21.42 0.57 -3.72
CA LEU A 318 -21.28 0.32 -2.29
C LEU A 318 -22.15 1.32 -1.51
N PRO A 319 -22.87 0.84 -0.48
CA PRO A 319 -23.72 1.68 0.35
C PRO A 319 -22.91 2.55 1.33
N LEU A 320 -21.67 2.90 0.99
CA LEU A 320 -20.92 3.94 1.71
C LEU A 320 -21.63 5.29 1.57
N ARG A 321 -22.40 5.50 0.50
CA ARG A 321 -23.03 6.79 0.17
C ARG A 321 -24.46 6.61 -0.32
N GLN A 322 -25.37 6.46 0.63
CA GLN A 322 -26.79 6.17 0.39
C GLN A 322 -27.50 7.16 -0.56
N ASN A 323 -26.95 8.36 -0.76
CA ASN A 323 -27.54 9.45 -1.56
C ASN A 323 -26.63 9.97 -2.68
N SER A 324 -25.60 9.23 -3.08
CA SER A 324 -24.66 9.71 -4.10
C SER A 324 -25.30 9.80 -5.49
N PRO A 325 -25.05 10.88 -6.26
CA PRO A 325 -25.48 10.99 -7.65
C PRO A 325 -24.83 9.90 -8.52
N SER A 326 -25.46 9.57 -9.66
CA SER A 326 -24.89 8.60 -10.60
C SER A 326 -23.49 9.02 -11.05
N ILE A 327 -22.52 8.10 -10.96
CA ILE A 327 -21.13 8.34 -11.37
C ILE A 327 -20.97 8.63 -12.87
N ASP A 328 -21.97 8.32 -13.71
CA ASP A 328 -21.91 8.67 -15.13
C ASP A 328 -21.76 10.18 -15.35
N ALA A 329 -22.03 11.01 -14.34
CA ALA A 329 -21.80 12.45 -14.37
C ALA A 329 -20.32 12.88 -14.18
N LEU A 330 -19.44 12.00 -13.67
CA LEU A 330 -18.01 12.30 -13.44
C LEU A 330 -17.12 12.09 -14.68
N TRP A 331 -17.58 11.29 -15.65
CA TRP A 331 -16.74 10.72 -16.73
C TRP A 331 -17.33 10.86 -18.13
#